data_AF-A0A5J4ZTF7-F1
#
_entry.id   AF-A0A5J4ZTF7-F1
#
_cell.length_a   1.000
_cell.length_b   1.000
_cell.length_c   1.000
_cell.angle_alpha   90.00
_cell.angle_beta   90.00
_cell.angle_gamma   90.00
#
_symmetry.space_group_name_H-M   'P 1'
#
loop_
_entity.id
_entity.type
_entity.pdbx_description
1 polymer ?
#
loop_
_entity_poly.entity_id
_entity_poly.type
_entity_poly.pdbx_seq_one_letter_code
_entity_poly.pdbx_strand_id
1 'polypeptide(L)'
;MAMVAVLHADYVADNLGKNIVKSLGKTEEDQLEATIRRGYLLTDEEFLSQGVSGGACAASVLLKGGEVHVANVGDCRVVLSRKGVAYALTNDHRPSREDERLRIENSGGYVHCRNGVWRVNGSLAVSRAIGDLHLKQWVISEPEIKKLPLTSDCEFLIMASDGLWDKVNDQEAVDVVLRDKNSIESCRKLVDISSNRGNIDDITVMVINLQKFVAN
;
A
#
# COMPACT_ATOMS: atom_id res chain seq x y z
N MET A 1 -8.59 14.04 11.05
CA MET A 1 -8.12 13.41 9.81
C MET A 1 -6.69 12.97 10.03
N ALA A 2 -6.42 11.68 9.98
CA ALA A 2 -5.07 11.15 10.01
C ALA A 2 -4.83 10.45 8.69
N MET A 3 -3.65 10.66 8.12
CA MET A 3 -3.26 10.05 6.86
C MET A 3 -1.84 9.54 7.00
N VAL A 4 -1.66 8.28 6.64
CA VAL A 4 -0.43 7.54 6.83
C VAL A 4 -0.13 6.80 5.54
N ALA A 5 1.13 6.77 5.12
CA ALA A 5 1.51 6.06 3.91
C ALA A 5 2.84 5.31 4.07
N VAL A 6 2.95 4.15 3.42
CA VAL A 6 4.20 3.39 3.25
C VAL A 6 4.61 3.55 1.79
N LEU A 7 5.78 4.16 1.59
CA LEU A 7 6.17 4.74 0.31
C LEU A 7 7.64 4.39 0.07
N HIS A 8 7.91 3.72 -1.04
CA HIS A 8 9.25 3.64 -1.59
C HIS A 8 9.51 4.92 -2.40
N ALA A 9 10.70 5.50 -2.30
CA ALA A 9 11.07 6.83 -2.81
C ALA A 9 10.57 8.04 -1.98
N ASP A 10 11.54 8.87 -1.56
CA ASP A 10 11.35 10.07 -0.74
C ASP A 10 10.31 11.05 -1.32
N TYR A 11 10.29 11.21 -2.64
CA TYR A 11 9.33 12.11 -3.29
C TYR A 11 7.89 11.68 -3.03
N VAL A 12 7.60 10.38 -3.17
CA VAL A 12 6.25 9.88 -2.95
C VAL A 12 5.90 10.07 -1.48
N ALA A 13 6.82 9.72 -0.57
CA ALA A 13 6.71 9.93 0.88
C ALA A 13 6.29 11.36 1.24
N ASP A 14 6.94 12.34 0.63
CA ASP A 14 6.75 13.74 0.94
C ASP A 14 5.51 14.36 0.29
N ASN A 15 5.01 13.81 -0.82
CA ASN A 15 4.01 14.49 -1.66
C ASN A 15 2.67 13.78 -1.77
N LEU A 16 2.61 12.44 -1.73
CA LEU A 16 1.34 11.72 -1.89
C LEU A 16 0.28 12.19 -0.90
N GLY A 17 0.69 12.30 0.36
CA GLY A 17 -0.20 12.77 1.39
C GLY A 17 -0.71 14.19 1.13
N LYS A 18 0.20 15.11 0.82
CA LYS A 18 -0.14 16.51 0.53
C LYS A 18 -1.10 16.62 -0.64
N ASN A 19 -0.93 15.80 -1.68
CA ASN A 19 -1.76 15.80 -2.88
C ASN A 19 -3.16 15.23 -2.64
N ILE A 20 -3.28 14.17 -1.82
CA ILE A 20 -4.58 13.69 -1.35
C ILE A 20 -5.28 14.80 -0.56
N VAL A 21 -4.60 15.41 0.41
CA VAL A 21 -5.19 16.45 1.27
C VAL A 21 -5.56 17.73 0.49
N LYS A 22 -4.71 18.18 -0.44
CA LYS A 22 -4.99 19.30 -1.34
C LYS A 22 -6.22 19.03 -2.21
N SER A 23 -6.40 17.78 -2.64
CA SER A 23 -7.56 17.34 -3.42
C SER A 23 -8.85 17.17 -2.60
N LEU A 24 -8.79 17.29 -1.25
CA LEU A 24 -9.96 17.16 -0.36
C LEU A 24 -10.86 18.40 -0.29
N GLY A 25 -10.44 19.56 -0.79
CA GLY A 25 -11.29 20.76 -0.95
C GLY A 25 -12.35 21.00 0.15
N LYS A 26 -13.56 21.44 -0.26
CA LYS A 26 -14.81 21.38 0.53
C LYS A 26 -15.65 20.18 0.09
N THR A 27 -15.00 19.05 -0.16
CA THR A 27 -15.61 17.96 -0.91
C THR A 27 -16.46 17.09 0.02
N GLU A 28 -17.68 16.73 -0.43
CA GLU A 28 -18.61 15.84 0.28
C GLU A 28 -18.02 14.43 0.44
N GLU A 29 -18.56 13.66 1.39
CA GLU A 29 -18.09 12.32 1.76
C GLU A 29 -18.15 11.33 0.59
N ASP A 30 -19.14 11.46 -0.29
CA ASP A 30 -19.34 10.65 -1.49
C ASP A 30 -18.25 10.84 -2.57
N GLN A 31 -17.41 11.86 -2.44
CA GLN A 31 -16.33 12.16 -3.39
C GLN A 31 -14.94 11.79 -2.85
N LEU A 32 -14.86 11.19 -1.66
CA LEU A 32 -13.59 10.93 -0.99
C LEU A 32 -12.69 9.95 -1.75
N GLU A 33 -13.26 8.87 -2.30
CA GLU A 33 -12.51 7.91 -3.13
C GLU A 33 -11.97 8.59 -4.40
N ALA A 34 -12.76 9.46 -5.04
CA ALA A 34 -12.33 10.22 -6.21
C ALA A 34 -11.21 11.20 -5.86
N THR A 35 -11.25 11.82 -4.68
CA THR A 35 -10.17 12.66 -4.16
C THR A 35 -8.89 11.85 -3.92
N ILE A 36 -8.98 10.69 -3.26
CA ILE A 36 -7.82 9.84 -3.00
C ILE A 36 -7.18 9.43 -4.33
N ARG A 37 -7.99 8.94 -5.27
CA ARG A 37 -7.56 8.61 -6.65
C ARG A 37 -6.83 9.77 -7.31
N ARG A 38 -7.42 10.98 -7.27
CA ARG A 38 -6.79 12.19 -7.82
C ARG A 38 -5.44 12.49 -7.15
N GLY A 39 -5.32 12.26 -5.85
CA GLY A 39 -4.06 12.41 -5.13
C GLY A 39 -2.95 11.51 -5.69
N TYR A 40 -3.24 10.23 -5.93
CA TYR A 40 -2.29 9.28 -6.53
C TYR A 40 -1.90 9.69 -7.96
N LEU A 41 -2.88 10.02 -8.81
CA LEU A 41 -2.62 10.41 -10.20
C LEU A 41 -1.82 11.72 -10.30
N LEU A 42 -2.11 12.70 -9.44
CA LEU A 42 -1.35 13.94 -9.38
C LEU A 42 0.09 13.68 -8.91
N THR A 43 0.29 12.86 -7.89
CA THR A 43 1.64 12.49 -7.45
C THR A 43 2.42 11.76 -8.53
N ASP A 44 1.77 10.92 -9.33
CA ASP A 44 2.40 10.25 -10.46
C ASP A 44 2.84 11.24 -11.55
N GLU A 45 1.97 12.16 -11.94
CA GLU A 45 2.28 13.22 -12.91
C GLU A 45 3.47 14.09 -12.43
N GLU A 46 3.42 14.55 -11.17
CA GLU A 46 4.47 15.38 -10.60
C GLU A 46 5.79 14.60 -10.44
N PHE A 47 5.74 13.31 -10.07
CA PHE A 47 6.93 12.45 -9.98
C PHE A 47 7.58 12.23 -11.36
N LEU A 48 6.79 11.93 -12.39
CA LEU A 48 7.28 11.77 -13.76
C LEU A 48 7.91 13.05 -14.31
N SER A 49 7.39 14.22 -13.91
CA SER A 49 7.98 15.51 -14.28
C SER A 49 9.37 15.76 -13.69
N GLN A 50 9.77 15.02 -12.65
CA GLN A 50 11.12 15.08 -12.10
C GLN A 50 12.18 14.41 -13.00
N GLY A 51 11.76 13.69 -14.05
CA GLY A 51 12.67 13.01 -14.98
C GLY A 51 13.43 11.83 -14.37
N VAL A 52 12.98 11.31 -13.22
CA VAL A 52 13.61 10.18 -12.52
C VAL A 52 13.28 8.88 -13.24
N SER A 53 14.31 8.07 -13.51
CA SER A 53 14.14 6.70 -14.01
C SER A 53 13.84 5.75 -12.83
N GLY A 54 12.60 5.30 -12.71
CA GLY A 54 12.18 4.35 -11.69
C GLY A 54 10.76 4.63 -11.21
N GLY A 55 10.33 3.88 -10.20
CA GLY A 55 8.99 3.99 -9.65
C GLY A 55 8.91 3.56 -8.20
N ALA A 56 7.69 3.56 -7.68
CA ALA A 56 7.39 3.39 -6.27
C ALA A 56 6.04 2.70 -6.07
N CYS A 57 6.02 1.71 -5.18
CA CYS A 57 4.80 1.23 -4.56
C CYS A 57 4.36 2.22 -3.48
N ALA A 58 3.05 2.34 -3.31
CA ALA A 58 2.45 3.26 -2.37
C ALA A 58 1.17 2.67 -1.78
N ALA A 59 1.10 2.60 -0.46
CA ALA A 59 -0.14 2.35 0.26
C ALA A 59 -0.44 3.51 1.19
N SER A 60 -1.70 3.94 1.28
CA SER A 60 -2.14 4.99 2.20
C SER A 60 -3.40 4.60 2.97
N VAL A 61 -3.51 5.13 4.18
CA VAL A 61 -4.69 5.02 5.04
C VAL A 61 -5.15 6.42 5.38
N LEU A 62 -6.44 6.71 5.19
CA LEU A 62 -7.10 7.96 5.57
C LEU A 62 -8.23 7.66 6.55
N LEU A 63 -8.16 8.28 7.74
CA LEU A 63 -9.20 8.21 8.77
C LEU A 63 -10.04 9.50 8.74
N LYS A 64 -11.31 9.39 8.34
CA LYS A 64 -12.27 10.51 8.21
C LYS A 64 -13.69 10.01 8.41
N GLY A 65 -14.56 10.78 9.06
CA GLY A 65 -15.99 10.46 9.18
C GLY A 65 -16.34 9.20 9.98
N GLY A 66 -15.42 8.68 10.79
CA GLY A 66 -15.61 7.36 11.42
C GLY A 66 -15.39 6.19 10.45
N GLU A 67 -14.72 6.44 9.32
CA GLU A 67 -14.34 5.43 8.34
C GLU A 67 -12.82 5.34 8.18
N VAL A 68 -12.38 4.16 7.75
CA VAL A 68 -11.02 3.87 7.30
C VAL A 68 -11.05 3.72 5.77
N HIS A 69 -10.30 4.56 5.08
CA HIS A 69 -10.10 4.49 3.63
C HIS A 69 -8.67 4.03 3.36
N VAL A 70 -8.51 2.88 2.71
CA VAL A 70 -7.21 2.30 2.36
C VAL A 70 -7.04 2.34 0.85
N ALA A 71 -5.93 2.89 0.36
CA ALA A 71 -5.60 2.91 -1.05
C ALA A 71 -4.23 2.27 -1.29
N ASN A 72 -4.06 1.58 -2.41
CA ASN A 72 -2.80 0.90 -2.76
C ASN A 72 -2.50 0.97 -4.27
N VAL A 73 -1.24 1.17 -4.62
CA VAL A 73 -0.62 0.84 -5.91
C VAL A 73 0.67 0.07 -5.62
N GLY A 74 0.85 -1.06 -6.30
CA GLY A 74 1.98 -1.96 -6.06
C GLY A 74 1.67 -3.06 -5.04
N ASP A 75 2.72 -3.61 -4.44
CA ASP A 75 2.73 -4.80 -3.58
C ASP A 75 3.04 -4.51 -2.10
N CYS A 76 2.96 -3.24 -1.69
CA CYS A 76 2.72 -2.92 -0.29
C CYS A 76 1.38 -3.53 0.14
N ARG A 77 1.28 -3.93 1.42
CA ARG A 77 0.03 -4.46 1.99
C ARG A 77 -0.35 -3.80 3.30
N VAL A 78 -1.66 -3.60 3.46
CA VAL A 78 -2.28 -3.09 4.68
C VAL A 78 -3.16 -4.18 5.27
N VAL A 79 -2.88 -4.57 6.52
CA VAL A 79 -3.58 -5.60 7.27
C VAL A 79 -4.22 -4.99 8.51
N LEU A 80 -5.50 -5.26 8.73
CA LEU A 80 -6.25 -4.87 9.92
C LEU A 80 -6.24 -6.01 10.94
N SER A 81 -5.93 -5.70 12.20
CA SER A 81 -6.33 -6.56 13.33
C SER A 81 -7.74 -6.18 13.77
N ARG A 82 -8.64 -7.15 13.75
CA ARG A 82 -10.00 -7.01 14.29
C ARG A 82 -10.31 -8.19 15.18
N LYS A 83 -10.47 -7.93 16.49
CA LYS A 83 -10.61 -8.96 17.54
C LYS A 83 -9.50 -10.01 17.50
N GLY A 84 -8.28 -9.58 17.24
CA GLY A 84 -7.08 -10.40 17.13
C GLY A 84 -6.95 -11.20 15.84
N VAL A 85 -7.85 -11.04 14.87
CA VAL A 85 -7.80 -11.73 13.57
C VAL A 85 -7.32 -10.77 12.49
N ALA A 86 -6.41 -11.24 11.63
CA ALA A 86 -5.89 -10.48 10.51
C ALA A 86 -6.86 -10.43 9.33
N TYR A 87 -7.04 -9.23 8.77
CA TYR A 87 -7.81 -8.97 7.56
C TYR A 87 -7.00 -8.12 6.59
N ALA A 88 -6.60 -8.69 5.46
CA ALA A 88 -6.00 -7.91 4.38
C ALA A 88 -7.00 -6.90 3.82
N LEU A 89 -6.63 -5.62 3.87
CA LEU A 89 -7.43 -4.52 3.32
C LEU A 89 -7.02 -4.16 1.90
N THR A 90 -5.87 -4.64 1.43
CA THR A 90 -5.35 -4.47 0.07
C THR A 90 -5.15 -5.84 -0.57
N ASN A 91 -5.09 -5.86 -1.91
CA ASN A 91 -4.68 -7.01 -2.69
C ASN A 91 -3.46 -6.60 -3.52
N ASP A 92 -2.32 -7.26 -3.34
CA ASP A 92 -1.05 -6.87 -3.96
C ASP A 92 -1.19 -6.81 -5.48
N HIS A 93 -0.72 -5.73 -6.09
CA HIS A 93 -0.76 -5.55 -7.54
C HIS A 93 0.41 -6.27 -8.21
N ARG A 94 0.38 -7.60 -8.20
CA ARG A 94 1.40 -8.44 -8.87
C ARG A 94 0.95 -8.84 -10.28
N PRO A 95 1.86 -8.95 -11.26
CA PRO A 95 1.53 -9.42 -12.61
C PRO A 95 0.99 -10.86 -12.66
N SER A 96 1.13 -11.64 -11.58
CA SER A 96 0.51 -12.97 -11.44
C SER A 96 -0.99 -12.92 -11.15
N ARG A 97 -1.50 -11.78 -10.64
CA ARG A 97 -2.93 -11.57 -10.36
C ARG A 97 -3.69 -11.58 -11.67
N GLU A 98 -4.74 -12.39 -11.75
CA GLU A 98 -5.37 -12.73 -13.04
C GLU A 98 -5.94 -11.52 -13.78
N ASP A 99 -6.64 -10.65 -13.07
CA ASP A 99 -7.20 -9.41 -13.62
C ASP A 99 -6.12 -8.43 -14.09
N GLU A 100 -5.03 -8.27 -13.34
CA GLU A 100 -3.89 -7.44 -13.73
C GLU A 100 -3.16 -8.01 -14.95
N ARG A 101 -2.95 -9.33 -14.98
CA ARG A 101 -2.35 -10.01 -16.14
C ARG A 101 -3.17 -9.78 -17.40
N LEU A 102 -4.48 -10.01 -17.32
CA LEU A 102 -5.40 -9.79 -18.44
C LEU A 102 -5.41 -8.33 -18.88
N ARG A 103 -5.41 -7.37 -17.95
CA ARG A 103 -5.31 -5.93 -18.25
C ARG A 103 -4.05 -5.61 -19.06
N ILE A 104 -2.90 -6.14 -18.63
CA ILE A 104 -1.61 -5.94 -19.30
C ILE A 104 -1.61 -6.55 -20.71
N GLU A 105 -2.02 -7.82 -20.83
CA GLU A 105 -2.03 -8.56 -22.11
C GLU A 105 -3.01 -7.96 -23.12
N ASN A 106 -4.21 -7.56 -22.67
CA ASN A 106 -5.20 -6.88 -23.52
C ASN A 106 -4.74 -5.49 -23.99
N SER A 107 -3.78 -4.88 -23.30
CA SER A 107 -3.17 -3.59 -23.66
C SER A 107 -1.92 -3.77 -24.53
N GLY A 108 -1.70 -4.97 -25.07
CA GLY A 108 -0.58 -5.30 -25.96
C GLY A 108 0.76 -5.55 -25.25
N GLY A 109 0.75 -5.66 -23.91
CA GLY A 109 1.91 -6.09 -23.14
C GLY A 109 1.97 -7.61 -23.02
N TYR A 110 2.96 -8.13 -22.30
CA TYR A 110 3.02 -9.53 -21.92
C TYR A 110 3.47 -9.67 -20.47
N VAL A 111 3.06 -10.77 -19.83
CA VAL A 111 3.58 -11.14 -18.52
C VAL A 111 4.40 -12.41 -18.64
N HIS A 112 5.62 -12.37 -18.10
CA HIS A 112 6.55 -13.49 -18.17
C HIS A 112 6.97 -13.93 -16.77
N CYS A 113 6.84 -15.22 -16.49
CA CYS A 113 7.32 -15.82 -15.24
C CYS A 113 8.70 -16.44 -15.44
N ARG A 114 9.70 -15.95 -14.69
CA ARG A 114 11.06 -16.50 -14.70
C ARG A 114 11.50 -16.75 -13.26
N ASN A 115 11.95 -17.98 -12.98
CA ASN A 115 12.38 -18.40 -11.65
C ASN A 115 11.32 -18.13 -10.55
N GLY A 116 10.04 -18.32 -10.87
CA GLY A 116 8.93 -18.08 -9.95
C GLY A 116 8.49 -16.61 -9.80
N VAL A 117 9.16 -15.66 -10.45
CA VAL A 117 8.81 -14.23 -10.39
C VAL A 117 8.13 -13.80 -11.69
N TRP A 118 6.92 -13.28 -11.58
CA TRP A 118 6.13 -12.76 -12.69
C TRP A 118 6.50 -11.30 -12.95
N ARG A 119 6.74 -10.95 -14.22
CA ARG A 119 7.19 -9.62 -14.62
C ARG A 119 6.44 -9.07 -15.83
N VAL A 120 6.07 -7.79 -15.76
CA VAL A 120 5.52 -7.02 -16.89
C VAL A 120 6.61 -6.79 -17.93
N ASN A 121 6.38 -7.25 -19.16
CA ASN A 121 7.34 -7.24 -20.26
C ASN A 121 8.74 -7.75 -19.85
N GLY A 122 8.80 -8.73 -18.95
CA GLY A 122 10.06 -9.27 -18.43
C GLY A 122 10.85 -8.32 -17.51
N SER A 123 10.37 -7.11 -17.25
CA SER A 123 11.08 -6.06 -16.51
C SER A 123 10.63 -5.97 -15.04
N LEU A 124 9.40 -5.48 -14.79
CA LEU A 124 8.95 -5.07 -13.45
C LEU A 124 8.07 -6.13 -12.78
N ALA A 125 8.29 -6.40 -11.49
CA ALA A 125 7.55 -7.41 -10.72
C ALA A 125 6.23 -6.92 -10.10
N VAL A 126 5.88 -5.65 -10.34
CA VAL A 126 4.59 -5.05 -9.97
C VAL A 126 3.83 -4.61 -11.23
N SER A 127 2.50 -4.63 -11.14
CA SER A 127 1.59 -4.27 -12.22
C SER A 127 1.02 -2.85 -12.11
N ARG A 128 1.17 -2.23 -10.94
CA ARG A 128 0.81 -0.84 -10.67
C ARG A 128 1.90 -0.17 -9.84
N ALA A 129 2.20 1.08 -10.14
CA ALA A 129 3.21 1.88 -9.43
C ALA A 129 3.04 3.36 -9.78
N ILE A 130 3.59 4.22 -8.92
CA ILE A 130 3.93 5.61 -9.27
C ILE A 130 5.27 5.59 -10.04
N GLY A 131 5.43 6.40 -11.08
CA GLY A 131 6.65 6.43 -11.90
C GLY A 131 6.70 5.34 -12.98
N ASP A 132 7.87 4.80 -13.28
CA ASP A 132 8.10 3.79 -14.32
C ASP A 132 7.63 4.23 -15.71
N LEU A 133 8.01 5.44 -16.13
CA LEU A 133 7.59 6.06 -17.40
C LEU A 133 7.64 5.11 -18.60
N HIS A 134 8.73 4.36 -18.73
CA HIS A 134 8.99 3.41 -19.81
C HIS A 134 8.00 2.22 -19.88
N LEU A 135 7.24 1.97 -18.81
CA LEU A 135 6.23 0.91 -18.72
C LEU A 135 4.81 1.44 -18.49
N LYS A 136 4.58 2.77 -18.49
CA LYS A 136 3.28 3.36 -18.11
C LYS A 136 2.09 2.93 -18.95
N GLN A 137 2.32 2.40 -20.16
CA GLN A 137 1.27 1.76 -20.94
C GLN A 137 0.63 0.56 -20.20
N TRP A 138 1.41 -0.15 -19.38
CA TRP A 138 1.00 -1.39 -18.70
C TRP A 138 1.03 -1.28 -17.18
N VAL A 139 1.93 -0.46 -16.62
CA VAL A 139 2.08 -0.21 -15.19
C VAL A 139 1.35 1.09 -14.84
N ILE A 140 0.12 0.98 -14.35
CA ILE A 140 -0.75 2.14 -14.09
C ILE A 140 -0.60 2.67 -12.66
N SER A 141 -0.89 3.95 -12.44
CA SER A 141 -0.85 4.62 -11.13
C SER A 141 -2.23 4.73 -10.44
N GLU A 142 -3.24 4.08 -11.02
CA GLU A 142 -4.62 4.06 -10.51
C GLU A 142 -4.74 3.15 -9.27
N PRO A 143 -5.07 3.70 -8.08
CA PRO A 143 -5.12 2.92 -6.85
C PRO A 143 -6.39 2.07 -6.74
N GLU A 144 -6.27 0.91 -6.11
CA GLU A 144 -7.44 0.23 -5.53
C GLU A 144 -7.74 0.83 -4.17
N ILE A 145 -9.01 1.15 -3.94
CA ILE A 145 -9.47 1.80 -2.72
C ILE A 145 -10.51 0.91 -2.02
N LYS A 146 -10.32 0.67 -0.73
CA LYS A 146 -11.25 -0.04 0.14
C LYS A 146 -11.65 0.86 1.29
N LYS A 147 -12.96 1.00 1.51
CA LYS A 147 -13.52 1.69 2.67
C LYS A 147 -14.18 0.72 3.64
N LEU A 148 -14.11 1.03 4.92
CA LEU A 148 -14.81 0.30 5.98
C LEU A 148 -15.11 1.21 7.18
N PRO A 149 -16.19 0.94 7.93
CA PRO A 149 -16.45 1.66 9.17
C PRO A 149 -15.36 1.37 10.22
N LEU A 150 -14.94 2.42 10.93
CA LEU A 150 -14.06 2.32 12.08
C LEU A 150 -14.88 1.96 13.32
N THR A 151 -15.01 0.67 13.59
CA THR A 151 -15.71 0.15 14.76
C THR A 151 -14.76 -0.10 15.93
N SER A 152 -15.31 -0.21 17.15
CA SER A 152 -14.51 -0.41 18.38
C SER A 152 -13.71 -1.71 18.40
N ASP A 153 -14.07 -2.67 17.56
CA ASP A 153 -13.36 -3.94 17.42
C ASP A 153 -12.18 -3.91 16.43
N CYS A 154 -11.95 -2.77 15.75
CA CYS A 154 -10.76 -2.52 14.93
C CYS A 154 -9.60 -2.05 15.82
N GLU A 155 -8.60 -2.90 16.05
CA GLU A 155 -7.56 -2.65 17.07
C GLU A 155 -6.41 -1.80 16.52
N PHE A 156 -5.82 -2.24 15.41
CA PHE A 156 -4.71 -1.58 14.75
C PHE A 156 -4.58 -1.99 13.29
N LEU A 157 -3.82 -1.21 12.51
CA LEU A 157 -3.38 -1.56 11.17
C LEU A 157 -1.88 -1.86 11.19
N ILE A 158 -1.45 -2.81 10.35
CA ILE A 158 -0.06 -3.03 9.96
C ILE A 158 0.04 -2.66 8.49
N MET A 159 0.89 -1.69 8.16
CA MET A 159 1.25 -1.34 6.80
C MET A 159 2.71 -1.71 6.58
N ALA A 160 3.03 -2.45 5.53
CA ALA A 160 4.43 -2.77 5.23
C ALA A 160 4.69 -3.00 3.74
N SER A 161 5.97 -2.93 3.38
CA SER A 161 6.49 -3.37 2.08
C SER A 161 6.43 -4.88 1.93
N ASP A 162 6.57 -5.36 0.70
CA ASP A 162 6.76 -6.77 0.36
C ASP A 162 7.99 -7.38 1.07
N GLY A 163 9.01 -6.58 1.36
CA GLY A 163 10.13 -6.97 2.23
C GLY A 163 9.68 -7.56 3.58
N LEU A 164 8.51 -7.21 4.12
CA LEU A 164 7.89 -7.96 5.22
C LEU A 164 7.03 -9.12 4.71
N TRP A 165 6.06 -8.82 3.84
CA TRP A 165 4.96 -9.72 3.49
C TRP A 165 5.38 -10.95 2.69
N ASP A 166 6.55 -10.92 2.05
CA ASP A 166 7.16 -12.08 1.38
C ASP A 166 7.68 -13.14 2.37
N LYS A 167 7.92 -12.76 3.64
CA LYS A 167 8.48 -13.63 4.68
C LYS A 167 7.56 -13.86 5.87
N VAL A 168 6.60 -12.97 6.10
CA VAL A 168 5.72 -12.98 7.27
C VAL A 168 4.27 -12.95 6.80
N ASN A 169 3.48 -13.93 7.22
CA ASN A 169 2.07 -13.96 6.86
C ASN A 169 1.24 -13.00 7.73
N ASP A 170 0.06 -12.62 7.25
CA ASP A 170 -0.79 -11.59 7.85
C ASP A 170 -1.13 -11.87 9.34
N GLN A 171 -1.52 -13.12 9.67
CA GLN A 171 -1.90 -13.48 11.04
C GLN A 171 -0.71 -13.51 11.98
N GLU A 172 0.44 -14.02 11.51
CA GLU A 172 1.68 -13.98 12.28
C GLU A 172 2.07 -12.54 12.63
N ALA A 173 1.95 -11.61 11.68
CA ALA A 173 2.26 -10.21 11.94
C ALA A 173 1.32 -9.60 13.00
N VAL A 174 0.02 -9.91 12.92
CA VAL A 174 -0.98 -9.50 13.92
C VAL A 174 -0.67 -10.08 15.30
N ASP A 175 -0.32 -11.37 15.38
CA ASP A 175 0.03 -12.03 16.64
C ASP A 175 1.25 -11.41 17.32
N VAL A 176 2.26 -10.99 16.53
CA VAL A 176 3.44 -10.27 17.05
C VAL A 176 3.03 -8.94 17.66
N VAL A 177 2.21 -8.15 16.95
CA VAL A 177 1.77 -6.84 17.44
C VAL A 177 0.86 -6.98 18.67
N LEU A 178 -0.02 -7.96 18.73
CA LEU A 178 -0.92 -8.21 19.88
C LEU A 178 -0.17 -8.54 21.17
N ARG A 179 0.97 -9.25 21.07
CA ARG A 179 1.76 -9.65 22.24
C ARG A 179 2.54 -8.48 22.85
N ASP A 180 2.77 -7.44 22.09
CA ASP A 180 3.59 -6.30 22.47
C ASP A 180 2.76 -5.07 22.83
N LYS A 181 3.17 -4.39 23.89
CA LYS A 181 2.51 -3.13 24.32
C LYS A 181 3.04 -1.90 23.61
N ASN A 182 4.11 -2.04 22.81
CA ASN A 182 4.82 -0.93 22.18
C ASN A 182 4.94 -1.17 20.66
N SER A 183 4.28 -0.33 19.88
CA SER A 183 4.24 -0.42 18.41
C SER A 183 5.63 -0.35 17.76
N ILE A 184 6.59 0.39 18.33
CA ILE A 184 7.95 0.50 17.79
C ILE A 184 8.70 -0.82 17.96
N GLU A 185 8.57 -1.46 19.14
CA GLU A 185 9.17 -2.77 19.39
C GLU A 185 8.53 -3.84 18.50
N SER A 186 7.21 -3.79 18.29
CA SER A 186 6.53 -4.68 17.34
C SER A 186 7.08 -4.52 15.91
N CYS A 187 7.25 -3.28 15.43
CA CYS A 187 7.86 -3.02 14.13
C CYS A 187 9.27 -3.61 14.03
N ARG A 188 10.13 -3.40 15.03
CA ARG A 188 11.49 -3.96 15.07
C ARG A 188 11.48 -5.49 14.98
N LYS A 189 10.64 -6.15 15.78
CA LYS A 189 10.52 -7.61 15.73
C LYS A 189 10.03 -8.12 14.38
N LEU A 190 9.07 -7.44 13.74
CA LEU A 190 8.61 -7.83 12.40
C LEU A 190 9.74 -7.71 11.37
N VAL A 191 10.53 -6.64 11.43
CA VAL A 191 11.74 -6.47 10.60
C VAL A 191 12.74 -7.60 10.87
N ASP A 192 13.01 -7.92 12.14
CA ASP A 192 13.95 -8.98 12.53
C ASP A 192 13.47 -10.36 12.05
N ILE A 193 12.18 -10.67 12.17
CA ILE A 193 11.60 -11.94 11.71
C ILE A 193 11.81 -12.09 10.19
N SER A 194 11.50 -11.06 9.40
CA SER A 194 11.70 -11.12 7.95
C SER A 194 13.18 -11.24 7.59
N SER A 195 14.04 -10.45 8.23
CA SER A 195 15.50 -10.47 8.02
C SER A 195 16.10 -11.86 8.33
N ASN A 196 15.71 -12.46 9.45
CA ASN A 196 16.15 -13.81 9.85
C ASN A 196 15.63 -14.93 8.93
N ARG A 197 14.60 -14.65 8.12
CA ARG A 197 14.08 -15.55 7.07
C ARG A 197 14.74 -15.31 5.71
N GLY A 198 15.88 -14.63 5.70
CA GLY A 198 16.69 -14.40 4.51
C GLY A 198 16.05 -13.41 3.55
N ASN A 199 15.32 -12.40 4.07
CA ASN A 199 14.97 -11.25 3.24
C ASN A 199 16.23 -10.51 2.78
N ILE A 200 16.21 -10.06 1.54
CA ILE A 200 17.31 -9.31 0.92
C ILE A 200 16.86 -7.94 0.40
N ASP A 201 15.59 -7.60 0.62
CA ASP A 201 14.98 -6.33 0.23
C ASP A 201 14.89 -5.34 1.41
N ASP A 202 14.58 -4.08 1.12
CA ASP A 202 14.27 -3.10 2.13
C ASP A 202 12.95 -3.44 2.86
N ILE A 203 12.97 -3.31 4.19
CA ILE A 203 11.81 -3.62 5.03
C ILE A 203 11.31 -2.34 5.68
N THR A 204 10.09 -1.93 5.32
CA THR A 204 9.38 -0.85 5.99
C THR A 204 8.14 -1.41 6.67
N VAL A 205 7.97 -1.14 7.97
CA VAL A 205 6.80 -1.59 8.75
C VAL A 205 6.27 -0.44 9.59
N MET A 206 4.97 -0.22 9.54
CA MET A 206 4.26 0.74 10.37
C MET A 206 3.04 0.12 11.05
N VAL A 207 2.90 0.37 12.34
CA VAL A 207 1.75 -0.04 13.14
C VAL A 207 0.95 1.19 13.57
N ILE A 208 -0.33 1.23 13.22
CA ILE A 208 -1.24 2.34 13.53
C ILE A 208 -2.27 1.85 14.53
N ASN A 209 -2.22 2.33 15.77
CA ASN A 209 -3.23 2.04 16.77
C ASN A 209 -4.54 2.79 16.46
N LEU A 210 -5.58 2.03 16.08
CA LEU A 210 -6.86 2.57 15.64
C LEU A 210 -7.77 3.03 16.80
N GLN A 211 -7.56 2.49 18.00
CA GLN A 211 -8.34 2.84 19.20
C GLN A 211 -8.21 4.33 19.57
N LYS A 212 -7.16 5.01 19.10
CA LYS A 212 -6.98 6.46 19.26
C LYS A 212 -7.93 7.30 18.40
N PHE A 213 -8.63 6.69 17.45
CA PHE A 213 -9.45 7.37 16.45
C PHE A 213 -10.93 6.92 16.46
N VAL A 214 -11.26 5.89 17.25
CA VAL A 214 -12.65 5.50 17.50
C VAL A 214 -13.29 6.61 18.34
N ALA A 215 -14.44 7.14 17.89
CA ALA A 215 -15.20 8.08 18.69
C ALA A 215 -15.79 7.35 19.91
N ASN A 216 -15.56 7.89 21.12
CA ASN A 216 -16.25 7.45 22.33
C ASN A 216 -17.72 7.85 22.32
#